data_AF-A0A959QF57-F1
#
_entry.id   AF-A0A959QF57-F1
#
_cell.length_a   1.000
_cell.length_b   1.000
_cell.length_c   1.000
_cell.angle_alpha   90.00
_cell.angle_beta   90.00
_cell.angle_gamma   90.00
#
_symmetry.space_group_name_H-M   'P 1'
#
loop_
_entity.id
_entity.type
_entity.pdbx_description
1 polymer ?
#
loop_
_entity_poly.entity_id
_entity_poly.type
_entity_poly.pdbx_seq_one_letter_code
_entity_poly.pdbx_strand_id
1 'polypeptide(L)'
;QRLEDKSGLSSIYNEFGNIYRTQGEFSKALDYYQKSITNHRLIGDEKGNAPMYSNIGDLYLMQGDEQKALEYFEKGLKLYQESDDLLGIATIYSGIGSVKQDEKKVEEALDYLNRSLAISEKINDQQGAITTLLSIGLIYLDEHLLTKALEFCRRSYQLAGQLGDIGNQRDACDCLYESYKHLNNIELALSFHEKMNILDDSMQVEETARQMQQIEFANKLLADSLDQVAKDMEVEMVHQAEIQKKTMNRNLALVFGFFFLLLSIGLYRRWLYMKQSKAIIEKEKERSEALLLNILPSEIADELKAKGTAEARDHEVVSILFTDFKGFTEKAARLSAADLIAEINHCFKAFDLICEEFGIEKIKTIGDAYMAAGGLPVSNPDSVANTIKAGLKMQDFIKNRITEKDENGIAFEMRVGIHTGPVVAGIVGVKKFQYDVWGDTVNTAARMESRGEPGKVNISQDTYYLVKNHADFNFTPRGMMEVKGKGKMWMWFVTEAISPTEPI
;
A
#
# COMPACT_ATOMS: atom_id res chain seq x y z
N GLN A 1 10.55 -25.47 -32.96
CA GLN A 1 9.78 -26.19 -31.93
C GLN A 1 8.26 -26.02 -32.05
N ARG A 2 7.60 -24.93 -31.62
CA ARG A 2 6.10 -24.86 -31.59
C ARG A 2 5.37 -24.90 -32.95
N LEU A 3 6.04 -24.58 -34.05
CA LEU A 3 5.50 -24.65 -35.43
C LEU A 3 5.71 -26.03 -36.08
N GLU A 4 6.84 -26.68 -35.81
CA GLU A 4 7.13 -28.06 -36.27
C GLU A 4 6.16 -29.07 -35.64
N ASP A 5 5.79 -28.84 -34.39
CA ASP A 5 4.82 -29.65 -33.64
C ASP A 5 3.43 -29.64 -34.30
N LYS A 6 3.01 -28.51 -34.89
CA LYS A 6 1.70 -28.37 -35.53
C LYS A 6 1.60 -28.99 -36.92
N SER A 7 2.70 -29.02 -37.69
CA SER A 7 2.72 -29.71 -38.99
C SER A 7 2.67 -31.22 -38.80
N GLY A 8 3.43 -31.76 -37.84
CA GLY A 8 3.33 -33.18 -37.46
C GLY A 8 1.93 -33.56 -36.98
N LEU A 9 1.26 -32.67 -36.24
CA LEU A 9 -0.10 -32.90 -35.75
C LEU A 9 -1.14 -33.00 -36.89
N SER A 10 -1.01 -32.22 -37.97
CA SER A 10 -1.88 -32.33 -39.14
C SER A 10 -1.75 -33.70 -39.82
N SER A 11 -0.53 -34.18 -40.03
CA SER A 11 -0.30 -35.51 -40.60
C SER A 11 -0.89 -36.61 -39.72
N ILE A 12 -0.76 -36.51 -38.40
CA ILE A 12 -1.37 -37.47 -37.46
C ILE A 12 -2.89 -37.47 -37.57
N TYR A 13 -3.54 -36.30 -37.66
CA TYR A 13 -4.98 -36.24 -37.84
C TYR A 13 -5.45 -36.82 -39.17
N ASN A 14 -4.68 -36.64 -40.25
CA ASN A 14 -4.97 -37.29 -41.53
C ASN A 14 -4.91 -38.82 -41.41
N GLU A 15 -3.89 -39.36 -40.73
CA GLU A 15 -3.77 -40.81 -40.51
C GLU A 15 -4.93 -41.36 -39.66
N PHE A 16 -5.35 -40.66 -38.60
CA PHE A 16 -6.55 -41.06 -37.87
C PHE A 16 -7.79 -41.03 -38.76
N GLY A 17 -7.93 -40.02 -39.63
CA GLY A 17 -8.99 -39.96 -40.62
C GLY A 17 -9.01 -41.21 -41.51
N ASN A 18 -7.85 -41.63 -42.01
CA ASN A 18 -7.69 -42.83 -42.83
C ASN A 18 -8.07 -44.11 -42.07
N ILE A 19 -7.64 -44.25 -40.82
CA ILE A 19 -7.95 -45.41 -39.97
C ILE A 19 -9.46 -45.50 -39.69
N TYR A 20 -10.12 -44.39 -39.36
CA TYR A 20 -11.57 -44.40 -39.13
C TYR A 20 -12.35 -44.65 -40.43
N ARG A 21 -11.83 -44.21 -41.58
CA ARG A 21 -12.43 -44.50 -42.89
C ARG A 21 -12.38 -46.01 -43.19
N THR A 22 -11.26 -46.68 -42.93
CA THR A 22 -11.15 -48.14 -43.15
C THR A 22 -12.03 -48.94 -42.17
N GLN A 23 -12.29 -48.41 -40.98
CA GLN A 23 -13.23 -49.01 -40.01
C GLN A 23 -14.72 -48.74 -40.34
N GLY A 24 -15.01 -47.98 -41.39
CA GLY A 24 -16.38 -47.58 -41.76
C GLY A 24 -16.99 -46.50 -40.87
N GLU A 25 -16.22 -45.91 -39.94
CA GLU A 25 -16.67 -44.84 -39.06
C GLU A 25 -16.56 -43.45 -39.73
N PHE A 26 -17.31 -43.27 -40.82
CA PHE A 26 -17.16 -42.13 -41.73
C PHE A 26 -17.31 -40.75 -41.06
N SER A 27 -18.21 -40.62 -40.08
CA SER A 27 -18.39 -39.34 -39.37
C SER A 27 -17.14 -38.95 -38.57
N LYS A 28 -16.43 -39.93 -37.97
CA LYS A 28 -15.20 -39.66 -37.24
C LYS A 28 -14.06 -39.35 -38.20
N ALA A 29 -13.97 -40.10 -39.31
CA ALA A 29 -12.98 -39.83 -40.35
C ALA A 29 -13.09 -38.38 -40.86
N LEU A 30 -14.31 -37.91 -41.14
CA LEU A 30 -14.57 -36.53 -41.57
C LEU A 30 -14.14 -35.49 -40.52
N ASP A 31 -14.43 -35.71 -39.24
CA ASP A 31 -14.00 -34.82 -38.15
C ASP A 31 -12.47 -34.70 -38.07
N TYR A 32 -11.76 -35.82 -38.22
CA TYR A 32 -10.30 -35.82 -38.22
C TYR A 32 -9.68 -35.14 -39.44
N TYR A 33 -10.22 -35.37 -40.64
CA TYR A 33 -9.79 -34.62 -41.83
C TYR A 33 -10.04 -33.12 -41.68
N GLN A 34 -11.19 -32.71 -41.11
CA GLN A 34 -11.48 -31.31 -40.83
C GLN A 34 -10.51 -30.70 -39.82
N LYS A 35 -10.18 -31.42 -38.75
CA LYS A 35 -9.17 -31.00 -37.76
C LYS A 35 -7.80 -30.81 -38.41
N SER A 36 -7.42 -31.68 -39.33
CA SER A 36 -6.18 -31.51 -40.10
C SER A 36 -6.22 -30.23 -40.94
N ILE A 37 -7.33 -29.97 -41.64
CA ILE A 37 -7.50 -28.77 -42.46
C ILE A 37 -7.44 -27.50 -41.60
N THR A 38 -8.07 -27.51 -40.42
CA THR A 38 -8.01 -26.39 -39.49
C THR A 38 -6.56 -26.11 -39.04
N ASN A 39 -5.76 -27.14 -38.77
CA ASN A 39 -4.37 -26.95 -38.37
C ASN A 39 -3.50 -26.40 -39.49
N HIS A 40 -3.65 -26.90 -40.71
CA HIS A 40 -2.99 -26.35 -41.89
C HIS A 40 -3.30 -24.87 -42.13
N ARG A 41 -4.57 -24.46 -41.96
CA ARG A 41 -4.96 -23.04 -42.02
C ARG A 41 -4.30 -22.21 -40.91
N LEU A 42 -4.19 -22.73 -39.70
CA LEU A 42 -3.56 -22.03 -38.57
C LEU A 42 -2.06 -21.80 -38.77
N ILE A 43 -1.39 -22.65 -39.53
CA ILE A 43 0.04 -22.50 -39.86
C ILE A 43 0.28 -21.84 -41.23
N GLY A 44 -0.78 -21.48 -41.96
CA GLY A 44 -0.70 -20.86 -43.28
C GLY A 44 -0.31 -21.80 -44.42
N ASP A 45 -0.34 -23.12 -44.21
CA ASP A 45 -0.05 -24.13 -45.23
C ASP A 45 -1.34 -24.60 -45.91
N GLU A 46 -1.89 -23.78 -46.80
CA GLU A 46 -3.13 -24.14 -47.49
C GLU A 46 -2.95 -25.31 -48.47
N LYS A 47 -1.74 -25.48 -49.03
CA LYS A 47 -1.42 -26.55 -50.00
C LYS A 47 -1.44 -27.92 -49.33
N GLY A 48 -1.02 -28.02 -48.07
CA GLY A 48 -1.11 -29.24 -47.27
C GLY A 48 -2.54 -29.81 -47.13
N ASN A 49 -3.59 -29.07 -47.49
CA ASN A 49 -4.98 -29.56 -47.43
C ASN A 49 -5.40 -30.46 -48.60
N ALA A 50 -4.63 -30.51 -49.69
CA ALA A 50 -5.01 -31.24 -50.89
C ALA A 50 -5.30 -32.74 -50.65
N PRO A 51 -4.50 -33.49 -49.85
CA PRO A 51 -4.79 -34.88 -49.54
C PRO A 51 -6.09 -35.08 -48.77
N MET A 52 -6.44 -34.14 -47.88
CA MET A 52 -7.62 -34.22 -47.02
C MET A 52 -8.88 -33.99 -47.86
N TYR A 53 -8.84 -33.06 -48.82
CA TYR A 53 -9.95 -32.90 -49.77
C TYR A 53 -10.11 -34.12 -50.67
N SER A 54 -9.02 -34.76 -51.11
CA SER A 54 -9.09 -36.04 -51.83
C SER A 54 -9.78 -37.11 -50.98
N ASN A 55 -9.31 -37.31 -49.75
CA ASN A 55 -9.84 -38.32 -48.84
C ASN A 55 -11.32 -38.07 -48.45
N ILE A 56 -11.71 -36.80 -48.27
CA ILE A 56 -13.11 -36.44 -48.03
C ILE A 56 -13.96 -36.69 -49.28
N GLY A 57 -13.42 -36.43 -50.48
CA GLY A 57 -14.06 -36.76 -51.74
C GLY A 57 -14.37 -38.26 -51.85
N ASP A 58 -13.37 -39.10 -51.60
CA ASP A 58 -13.52 -40.56 -51.57
C ASP A 58 -14.55 -41.01 -50.53
N LEU A 59 -14.56 -40.38 -49.35
CA LEU A 59 -15.50 -40.69 -48.28
C LEU A 59 -16.95 -40.37 -48.65
N TYR A 60 -17.21 -39.25 -49.35
CA TYR A 60 -18.55 -38.94 -49.84
C TYR A 60 -18.96 -39.84 -51.00
N LEU A 61 -18.02 -40.24 -51.87
CA LEU A 61 -18.28 -41.20 -52.92
C LEU A 61 -18.73 -42.56 -52.34
N MET A 62 -18.03 -43.06 -51.31
CA MET A 62 -18.43 -44.28 -50.58
C MET A 62 -19.81 -44.18 -49.93
N GLN A 63 -20.27 -42.97 -49.62
CA GLN A 63 -21.61 -42.71 -49.06
C GLN A 63 -22.69 -42.53 -50.15
N GLY A 64 -22.31 -42.51 -51.43
CA GLY A 64 -23.20 -42.23 -52.56
C GLY A 64 -23.57 -40.76 -52.73
N ASP A 65 -22.85 -39.82 -52.10
CA ASP A 65 -23.06 -38.37 -52.28
C ASP A 65 -22.11 -37.85 -53.37
N GLU A 66 -22.44 -38.16 -54.62
CA GLU A 66 -21.67 -37.83 -55.83
C GLU A 66 -21.41 -36.32 -55.95
N GLN A 67 -22.38 -35.49 -55.59
CA GLN A 67 -22.28 -34.03 -55.68
C GLN A 67 -21.20 -33.49 -54.73
N LYS A 68 -21.21 -33.94 -53.47
CA LYS A 68 -20.16 -33.51 -52.51
C LYS A 68 -18.82 -34.12 -52.85
N ALA A 69 -18.77 -35.38 -53.29
CA ALA A 69 -17.53 -36.00 -53.73
C ALA A 69 -16.85 -35.14 -54.81
N LEU A 70 -17.60 -34.74 -55.84
CA LEU A 70 -17.10 -33.88 -56.91
C LEU A 70 -16.64 -32.52 -56.39
N GLU A 71 -17.41 -31.86 -55.51
CA GLU A 71 -17.03 -30.57 -54.92
C GLU A 71 -15.67 -30.64 -54.18
N TYR A 72 -15.44 -31.70 -53.41
CA TYR A 72 -14.19 -31.88 -52.67
C TYR A 72 -13.04 -32.29 -53.58
N PHE A 73 -13.28 -33.14 -54.58
CA PHE A 73 -12.27 -33.45 -55.60
C PHE A 73 -11.85 -32.22 -56.39
N GLU A 74 -12.78 -31.33 -56.78
CA GLU A 74 -12.43 -30.07 -57.47
C GLU A 74 -11.58 -29.14 -56.59
N LYS A 75 -11.87 -29.06 -55.29
CA LYS A 75 -11.03 -28.31 -54.33
C LYS A 75 -9.62 -28.90 -54.24
N GLY A 76 -9.51 -30.22 -54.14
CA GLY A 76 -8.22 -30.92 -54.13
C GLY A 76 -7.44 -30.74 -55.43
N LEU A 77 -8.11 -30.88 -56.57
CA LEU A 77 -7.53 -30.71 -57.91
C LEU A 77 -6.90 -29.33 -58.07
N LYS A 78 -7.63 -28.28 -57.66
CA LYS A 78 -7.13 -26.91 -57.73
C LYS A 78 -5.83 -26.75 -56.94
N LEU A 79 -5.78 -27.29 -55.71
CA LEU A 79 -4.57 -27.19 -54.88
C LEU A 79 -3.40 -28.00 -55.45
N TYR A 80 -3.66 -29.21 -55.96
CA TYR A 80 -2.61 -30.01 -56.59
C TYR A 80 -2.08 -29.39 -57.89
N GLN A 81 -2.93 -28.69 -58.66
CA GLN A 81 -2.52 -27.89 -59.81
C GLN A 81 -1.66 -26.69 -59.39
N GLU A 82 -2.03 -25.99 -58.32
CA GLU A 82 -1.23 -24.88 -57.76
C GLU A 82 0.10 -25.34 -57.15
N SER A 83 0.26 -26.63 -56.85
CA SER A 83 1.51 -27.23 -56.37
C SER A 83 2.28 -28.05 -57.42
N ASP A 84 1.79 -28.11 -58.66
CA ASP A 84 2.32 -28.97 -59.73
C ASP A 84 2.48 -30.46 -59.32
N ASP A 85 1.62 -30.95 -58.45
CA ASP A 85 1.65 -32.33 -57.96
C ASP A 85 0.90 -33.26 -58.94
N LEU A 86 1.66 -33.81 -59.88
CA LEU A 86 1.13 -34.72 -60.89
C LEU A 86 0.53 -36.00 -60.30
N LEU A 87 1.05 -36.49 -59.17
CA LEU A 87 0.52 -37.69 -58.51
C LEU A 87 -0.87 -37.38 -57.93
N GLY A 88 -0.99 -36.28 -57.18
CA GLY A 88 -2.27 -35.82 -56.65
C GLY A 88 -3.30 -35.55 -57.75
N ILE A 89 -2.90 -34.93 -58.86
CA ILE A 89 -3.78 -34.70 -60.02
C ILE A 89 -4.29 -36.02 -60.61
N ALA A 90 -3.42 -37.03 -60.78
CA ALA A 90 -3.80 -38.33 -61.31
C ALA A 90 -4.81 -39.03 -60.38
N THR A 91 -4.57 -39.03 -59.07
CA THR A 91 -5.48 -39.59 -58.06
C THR A 91 -6.86 -38.94 -58.13
N ILE A 92 -6.91 -37.59 -58.18
CA ILE A 92 -8.18 -36.87 -58.28
C ILE A 92 -8.91 -37.17 -59.60
N TYR A 93 -8.22 -37.25 -60.73
CA TYR A 93 -8.86 -37.66 -61.99
C TYR A 93 -9.42 -39.08 -61.93
N SER A 94 -8.77 -40.00 -61.22
CA SER A 94 -9.31 -41.35 -60.99
C SER A 94 -10.58 -41.32 -60.12
N GLY A 95 -10.57 -40.50 -59.06
CA GLY A 95 -11.74 -40.29 -58.19
C GLY A 95 -12.92 -39.66 -58.93
N ILE A 96 -12.69 -38.60 -59.72
CA ILE A 96 -13.72 -37.98 -60.57
C ILE A 96 -14.22 -38.97 -61.62
N GLY A 97 -13.34 -39.78 -62.22
CA GLY A 97 -13.72 -40.83 -63.15
C GLY A 97 -14.70 -41.83 -62.52
N SER A 98 -14.46 -42.21 -61.27
CA SER A 98 -15.36 -43.09 -60.50
C SER A 98 -16.71 -42.43 -60.20
N VAL A 99 -16.72 -41.15 -59.80
CA VAL A 99 -17.97 -40.36 -59.65
C VAL A 99 -18.78 -40.33 -60.95
N LYS A 100 -18.11 -40.14 -62.10
CA LYS A 100 -18.78 -40.11 -63.42
C LYS A 100 -19.31 -41.48 -63.84
N GLN A 101 -18.65 -42.55 -63.42
CA GLN A 101 -19.15 -43.91 -63.60
C GLN A 101 -20.44 -44.14 -62.81
N ASP A 102 -20.48 -43.73 -61.54
CA ASP A 102 -21.68 -43.84 -60.68
C ASP A 102 -22.85 -42.99 -61.24
N GLU A 103 -22.56 -41.79 -61.75
CA GLU A 103 -23.50 -40.94 -62.51
C GLU A 103 -23.95 -41.56 -63.86
N LYS A 104 -23.41 -42.72 -64.25
CA LYS A 104 -23.62 -43.40 -65.55
C LYS A 104 -23.20 -42.59 -66.78
N LYS A 105 -22.25 -41.67 -66.62
CA LYS A 105 -21.66 -40.86 -67.69
C LYS A 105 -20.37 -41.49 -68.19
N VAL A 106 -20.54 -42.60 -68.90
CA VAL A 106 -19.45 -43.50 -69.31
C VAL A 106 -18.35 -42.80 -70.11
N GLU A 107 -18.69 -41.96 -71.08
CA GLU A 107 -17.70 -41.25 -71.91
C GLU A 107 -16.85 -40.27 -71.07
N GLU A 108 -17.48 -39.54 -70.15
CA GLU A 108 -16.77 -38.63 -69.24
C GLU A 108 -15.89 -39.40 -68.25
N ALA A 109 -16.39 -40.52 -67.71
CA ALA A 109 -15.62 -41.39 -66.82
C ALA A 109 -14.35 -41.90 -67.51
N LEU A 110 -14.47 -42.38 -68.74
CA LEU A 110 -13.33 -42.84 -69.53
C LEU A 110 -12.36 -41.70 -69.88
N ASP A 111 -12.82 -40.48 -70.16
CA ASP A 111 -11.91 -39.34 -70.39
C ASP A 111 -11.03 -39.07 -69.16
N TYR A 112 -11.64 -38.93 -67.99
CA TYR A 112 -10.92 -38.66 -66.74
C TYR A 112 -9.97 -39.80 -66.36
N LEU A 113 -10.40 -41.05 -66.50
CA LEU A 113 -9.55 -42.21 -66.23
C LEU A 113 -8.39 -42.31 -67.22
N ASN A 114 -8.59 -42.08 -68.52
CA ASN A 114 -7.49 -42.08 -69.48
C ASN A 114 -6.47 -40.96 -69.21
N ARG A 115 -6.94 -39.79 -68.77
CA ARG A 115 -6.06 -38.70 -68.33
C ARG A 115 -5.27 -39.07 -67.08
N SER A 116 -5.91 -39.72 -66.10
CA SER A 116 -5.24 -40.24 -64.90
C SER A 116 -4.17 -41.28 -65.26
N LEU A 117 -4.49 -42.22 -66.15
CA LEU A 117 -3.57 -43.25 -66.61
C LEU A 117 -2.36 -42.65 -67.34
N ALA A 118 -2.59 -41.70 -68.26
CA ALA A 118 -1.51 -41.05 -69.00
C ALA A 118 -0.54 -40.29 -68.07
N ILE A 119 -1.05 -39.66 -67.00
CA ILE A 119 -0.22 -39.00 -66.00
C ILE A 119 0.55 -40.06 -65.18
N SER A 120 -0.14 -41.09 -64.69
CA SER A 120 0.47 -42.17 -63.89
C SER A 120 1.61 -42.86 -64.64
N GLU A 121 1.42 -43.19 -65.92
CA GLU A 121 2.46 -43.74 -66.79
C GLU A 121 3.63 -42.77 -66.98
N LYS A 122 3.35 -41.47 -67.16
CA LYS A 122 4.39 -40.44 -67.34
C LYS A 122 5.27 -40.28 -66.10
N ILE A 123 4.70 -40.36 -64.91
CA ILE A 123 5.44 -40.25 -63.63
C ILE A 123 5.93 -41.60 -63.11
N ASN A 124 5.68 -42.69 -63.84
CA ASN A 124 5.97 -44.06 -63.44
C ASN A 124 5.31 -44.46 -62.10
N ASP A 125 4.11 -43.92 -61.82
CA ASP A 125 3.27 -44.39 -60.73
C ASP A 125 2.55 -45.67 -61.16
N GLN A 126 3.21 -46.79 -60.90
CA GLN A 126 2.69 -48.11 -61.25
C GLN A 126 1.42 -48.45 -60.46
N GLN A 127 1.27 -47.95 -59.23
CA GLN A 127 0.12 -48.22 -58.36
C GLN A 127 -1.14 -47.50 -58.85
N GLY A 128 -1.02 -46.20 -59.16
CA GLY A 128 -2.10 -45.44 -59.79
C GLY A 128 -2.50 -46.05 -61.13
N ALA A 129 -1.53 -46.44 -61.96
CA ALA A 129 -1.79 -47.08 -63.25
C ALA A 129 -2.58 -48.40 -63.11
N ILE A 130 -2.27 -49.26 -62.13
CA ILE A 130 -3.02 -50.50 -61.87
C ILE A 130 -4.49 -50.21 -61.58
N THR A 131 -4.73 -49.30 -60.62
CA THR A 131 -6.07 -48.94 -60.16
C THR A 131 -6.89 -48.36 -61.32
N THR A 132 -6.32 -47.41 -62.07
CA THR A 132 -7.01 -46.79 -63.20
C THR A 132 -7.27 -47.77 -64.35
N LEU A 133 -6.33 -48.65 -64.68
CA LEU A 133 -6.53 -49.72 -65.67
C LEU A 133 -7.67 -50.65 -65.26
N LEU A 134 -7.76 -50.99 -63.98
CA LEU A 134 -8.84 -51.82 -63.44
C LEU A 134 -10.19 -51.10 -63.57
N SER A 135 -10.28 -49.84 -63.15
CA SER A 135 -11.52 -49.05 -63.29
C SER A 135 -11.98 -48.94 -64.75
N ILE A 136 -11.06 -48.69 -65.70
CA ILE A 136 -11.38 -48.67 -67.14
C ILE A 136 -11.88 -50.06 -67.59
N GLY A 137 -11.22 -51.12 -67.14
CA GLY A 137 -11.60 -52.49 -67.47
C GLY A 137 -13.00 -52.87 -66.96
N LEU A 138 -13.34 -52.46 -65.74
CA LEU A 138 -14.66 -52.66 -65.14
C LEU A 138 -15.75 -51.88 -65.90
N ILE A 139 -15.50 -50.63 -66.29
CA ILE A 139 -16.43 -49.87 -67.15
C ILE A 139 -16.69 -50.61 -68.47
N TYR A 140 -15.65 -51.13 -69.12
CA TYR A 140 -15.85 -51.89 -70.36
C TYR A 140 -16.55 -53.23 -70.14
N LEU A 141 -16.41 -53.86 -68.97
CA LEU A 141 -17.15 -55.05 -68.60
C LEU A 141 -18.64 -54.75 -68.45
N ASP A 142 -18.98 -53.67 -67.76
CA ASP A 142 -20.36 -53.19 -67.56
C ASP A 142 -21.05 -52.86 -68.88
N GLU A 143 -20.31 -52.24 -69.81
CA GLU A 143 -20.78 -51.94 -71.18
C GLU A 143 -20.77 -53.16 -72.13
N HIS A 144 -20.46 -54.35 -71.61
CA HIS A 144 -20.33 -55.61 -72.37
C HIS A 144 -19.33 -55.54 -73.55
N LEU A 145 -18.34 -54.64 -73.49
CA LEU A 145 -17.21 -54.55 -74.41
C LEU A 145 -16.07 -55.49 -73.99
N LEU A 146 -16.38 -56.79 -73.98
CA LEU A 146 -15.58 -57.86 -73.34
C LEU A 146 -14.12 -57.91 -73.81
N THR A 147 -13.84 -57.65 -75.10
CA THR A 147 -12.45 -57.65 -75.61
C THR A 147 -11.61 -56.54 -74.98
N LYS A 148 -12.19 -55.34 -74.81
CA LYS A 148 -11.50 -54.22 -74.16
C LYS A 148 -11.39 -54.46 -72.66
N ALA A 149 -12.44 -54.95 -72.02
CA ALA A 149 -12.42 -55.33 -70.61
C ALA A 149 -11.26 -56.30 -70.31
N LEU A 150 -11.12 -57.36 -71.12
CA LEU A 150 -10.02 -58.32 -71.01
C LEU A 150 -8.63 -57.69 -71.20
N GLU A 151 -8.47 -56.76 -72.13
CA GLU A 151 -7.20 -56.07 -72.39
C GLU A 151 -6.75 -55.29 -71.14
N PHE A 152 -7.63 -54.43 -70.63
CA PHE A 152 -7.35 -53.55 -69.49
C PHE A 152 -7.22 -54.34 -68.18
N CYS A 153 -8.12 -55.29 -67.90
CA CYS A 153 -8.05 -56.10 -66.69
C CYS A 153 -6.85 -57.06 -66.70
N ARG A 154 -6.43 -57.59 -67.85
CA ARG A 154 -5.20 -58.41 -67.95
C ARG A 154 -3.96 -57.57 -67.69
N ARG A 155 -3.91 -56.34 -68.22
CA ARG A 155 -2.80 -55.42 -68.00
C ARG A 155 -2.69 -55.03 -66.52
N SER A 156 -3.82 -54.73 -65.88
CA SER A 156 -3.88 -54.48 -64.44
C SER A 156 -3.42 -55.70 -63.63
N TYR A 157 -3.94 -56.90 -63.91
CA TYR A 157 -3.54 -58.15 -63.25
C TYR A 157 -2.03 -58.42 -63.33
N GLN A 158 -1.43 -58.25 -64.50
CA GLN A 158 0.01 -58.48 -64.69
C GLN A 158 0.86 -57.48 -63.93
N LEU A 159 0.50 -56.20 -63.97
CA LEU A 159 1.24 -55.14 -63.29
C LEU A 159 1.11 -55.27 -61.77
N ALA A 160 -0.10 -55.57 -61.27
CA ALA A 160 -0.35 -55.84 -59.86
C ALA A 160 0.47 -57.03 -59.35
N GLY A 161 0.52 -58.13 -60.12
CA GLY A 161 1.35 -59.29 -59.76
C GLY A 161 2.86 -59.01 -59.77
N GLN A 162 3.34 -58.10 -60.62
CA GLN A 162 4.75 -57.69 -60.61
C GLN A 162 5.11 -56.82 -59.40
N LEU A 163 4.17 -55.98 -58.95
CA LEU A 163 4.33 -55.13 -57.79
C LEU A 163 4.07 -55.85 -56.46
N GLY A 164 3.42 -57.01 -56.50
CA GLY A 164 2.95 -57.71 -55.30
C GLY A 164 1.72 -57.07 -54.68
N ASP A 165 0.93 -56.32 -55.44
CA ASP A 165 -0.34 -55.76 -55.01
C ASP A 165 -1.44 -56.82 -55.09
N ILE A 166 -1.56 -57.59 -54.01
CA ILE A 166 -2.49 -58.73 -53.92
C ILE A 166 -3.94 -58.28 -54.09
N GLY A 167 -4.31 -57.10 -53.57
CA GLY A 167 -5.68 -56.56 -53.61
C GLY A 167 -6.13 -56.24 -55.03
N ASN A 168 -5.41 -55.38 -55.73
CA ASN A 168 -5.78 -55.07 -57.12
C ASN A 168 -5.56 -56.28 -58.06
N GLN A 169 -4.62 -57.18 -57.75
CA GLN A 169 -4.46 -58.42 -58.51
C GLN A 169 -5.69 -59.33 -58.36
N ARG A 170 -6.29 -59.37 -57.17
CA ARG A 170 -7.53 -60.09 -56.88
C ARG A 170 -8.72 -59.47 -57.62
N ASP A 171 -8.88 -58.15 -57.58
CA ASP A 171 -9.99 -57.49 -58.28
C ASP A 171 -9.86 -57.56 -59.80
N ALA A 172 -8.62 -57.52 -60.32
CA ALA A 172 -8.37 -57.80 -61.73
C ALA A 172 -8.66 -59.26 -62.10
N CYS A 173 -8.45 -60.24 -61.20
CA CYS A 173 -8.90 -61.62 -61.39
C CYS A 173 -10.43 -61.70 -61.48
N ASP A 174 -11.16 -60.97 -60.64
CA ASP A 174 -12.62 -60.94 -60.66
C ASP A 174 -13.15 -60.34 -61.98
N CYS A 175 -12.59 -59.21 -62.42
CA CYS A 175 -12.92 -58.63 -63.72
C CYS A 175 -12.66 -59.62 -64.88
N LEU A 176 -11.53 -60.33 -64.85
CA LEU A 176 -11.18 -61.34 -65.87
C LEU A 176 -12.13 -62.55 -65.80
N TYR A 177 -12.50 -62.99 -64.59
CA TYR A 177 -13.47 -64.05 -64.36
C TYR A 177 -14.82 -63.72 -64.99
N GLU A 178 -15.42 -62.58 -64.65
CA GLU A 178 -16.71 -62.15 -65.19
C GLU A 178 -16.63 -61.93 -66.71
N SER A 179 -15.54 -61.33 -67.21
CA SER A 179 -15.31 -61.19 -68.66
C SER A 179 -15.31 -62.54 -69.39
N TYR A 180 -14.61 -63.56 -68.88
CA TYR A 180 -14.55 -64.88 -69.49
C TYR A 180 -15.86 -65.67 -69.35
N LYS A 181 -16.57 -65.48 -68.25
CA LYS A 181 -17.90 -66.05 -68.01
C LYS A 181 -18.92 -65.50 -69.02
N HIS A 182 -18.91 -64.19 -69.28
CA HIS A 182 -19.74 -63.58 -70.34
C HIS A 182 -19.37 -64.05 -71.75
N LEU A 183 -18.10 -64.38 -72.00
CA LEU A 183 -17.64 -65.02 -73.24
C LEU A 183 -17.92 -66.54 -73.29
N ASN A 184 -18.55 -67.10 -72.26
CA ASN A 184 -18.82 -68.53 -72.10
C ASN A 184 -17.55 -69.41 -72.13
N ASN A 185 -16.40 -68.85 -71.76
CA ASN A 185 -15.13 -69.58 -71.61
C ASN A 185 -14.97 -70.06 -70.17
N ILE A 186 -15.61 -71.20 -69.88
CA ILE A 186 -15.73 -71.75 -68.52
C ILE A 186 -14.36 -72.14 -67.94
N GLU A 187 -13.43 -72.64 -68.76
CA GLU A 187 -12.11 -73.10 -68.31
C GLU A 187 -11.27 -71.93 -67.78
N LEU A 188 -11.17 -70.83 -68.55
CA LEU A 188 -10.44 -69.65 -68.11
C LEU A 188 -11.14 -68.95 -66.94
N ALA A 189 -12.47 -68.86 -66.96
CA ALA A 189 -13.24 -68.31 -65.85
C ALA A 189 -12.95 -69.09 -64.54
N LEU A 190 -13.04 -70.41 -64.55
CA LEU A 190 -12.74 -71.23 -63.38
C LEU A 190 -11.29 -71.01 -62.90
N SER A 191 -10.33 -70.93 -63.82
CA SER A 191 -8.92 -70.70 -63.47
C SER A 191 -8.67 -69.36 -62.76
N PHE A 192 -9.40 -68.30 -63.14
CA PHE A 192 -9.30 -66.99 -62.49
C PHE A 192 -10.07 -66.96 -61.16
N HIS A 193 -11.17 -67.70 -61.05
CA HIS A 193 -11.88 -67.89 -59.78
C HIS A 193 -11.01 -68.61 -58.73
N GLU A 194 -10.29 -69.68 -59.12
CA GLU A 194 -9.36 -70.37 -58.22
C GLU A 194 -8.21 -69.47 -57.76
N LYS A 195 -7.64 -68.68 -58.68
CA LYS A 195 -6.61 -67.68 -58.35
C LYS A 195 -7.13 -66.61 -57.41
N MET A 196 -8.35 -66.14 -57.63
CA MET A 196 -9.01 -65.16 -56.76
C MET A 196 -9.14 -65.69 -55.33
N ASN A 197 -9.57 -66.94 -55.14
CA ASN A 197 -9.69 -67.54 -53.80
C ASN A 197 -8.33 -67.64 -53.07
N ILE A 198 -7.25 -67.97 -53.80
CA ILE A 198 -5.89 -68.00 -53.21
C ILE A 198 -5.43 -66.60 -52.77
N LEU A 199 -5.78 -65.58 -53.57
CA LEU A 199 -5.48 -64.19 -53.25
C LEU A 199 -6.32 -63.70 -52.06
N ASP A 200 -7.60 -64.09 -51.97
CA ASP A 200 -8.49 -63.78 -50.84
C ASP A 200 -7.92 -64.33 -49.52
N ASP A 201 -7.48 -65.59 -49.49
CA ASP A 201 -6.83 -66.19 -48.32
C ASP A 201 -5.56 -65.42 -47.91
N SER A 202 -4.78 -64.96 -48.91
CA SER A 202 -3.55 -64.19 -48.68
C SER A 202 -3.84 -62.78 -48.14
N MET A 203 -4.89 -62.12 -48.65
CA MET A 203 -5.33 -60.80 -48.21
C MET A 203 -5.80 -60.81 -46.76
N GLN A 204 -6.55 -61.82 -46.33
CA GLN A 204 -7.06 -61.88 -44.96
C GLN A 204 -5.92 -61.97 -43.92
N VAL A 205 -4.84 -62.67 -44.26
CA VAL A 205 -3.63 -62.76 -43.43
C VAL A 205 -2.88 -61.43 -43.40
N GLU A 206 -2.72 -60.79 -44.55
CA GLU A 206 -2.04 -59.49 -44.66
C GLU A 206 -2.82 -58.37 -43.94
N GLU A 207 -4.14 -58.32 -44.09
CA GLU A 207 -5.01 -57.33 -43.45
C GLU A 207 -4.93 -57.44 -41.93
N THR A 208 -5.01 -58.66 -41.39
CA THR A 208 -4.90 -58.89 -39.94
C THR A 208 -3.52 -58.49 -39.41
N ALA A 209 -2.45 -58.83 -40.14
CA ALA A 209 -1.08 -58.44 -39.77
C ALA A 209 -0.89 -56.92 -39.82
N ARG A 210 -1.43 -56.26 -40.85
CA ARG A 210 -1.35 -54.80 -41.04
C ARG A 210 -2.15 -54.05 -39.98
N GLN A 211 -3.35 -54.50 -39.63
CA GLN A 211 -4.14 -53.95 -38.54
C GLN A 211 -3.39 -54.07 -37.20
N MET A 212 -2.79 -55.23 -36.93
CA MET A 212 -2.01 -55.45 -35.71
C MET A 212 -0.77 -54.54 -35.66
N GLN A 213 -0.05 -54.39 -36.77
CA GLN A 213 1.08 -53.47 -36.88
C GLN A 213 0.66 -51.99 -36.73
N GLN A 214 -0.47 -51.58 -37.31
CA GLN A 214 -0.98 -50.22 -37.17
C GLN A 214 -1.38 -49.91 -35.73
N ILE A 215 -2.04 -50.85 -35.05
CA ILE A 215 -2.39 -50.72 -33.63
C ILE A 215 -1.13 -50.66 -32.77
N GLU A 216 -0.14 -51.52 -33.03
CA GLU A 216 1.12 -51.54 -32.29
C GLU A 216 1.93 -50.26 -32.51
N PHE A 217 2.01 -49.76 -33.74
CA PHE A 217 2.65 -48.51 -34.07
C PHE A 217 1.95 -47.32 -33.42
N ALA A 218 0.61 -47.26 -33.51
CA ALA A 218 -0.17 -46.20 -32.86
C ALA A 218 -0.01 -46.22 -31.34
N ASN A 219 -0.03 -47.40 -30.71
CA ASN A 219 0.20 -47.55 -29.28
C ASN A 219 1.61 -47.13 -28.87
N LYS A 220 2.62 -47.45 -29.70
CA LYS A 220 4.01 -47.04 -29.45
C LYS A 220 4.18 -45.52 -29.57
N LEU A 221 3.62 -44.92 -30.62
CA LEU A 221 3.59 -43.46 -30.81
C LEU A 221 2.89 -42.75 -29.64
N LEU A 222 1.77 -43.32 -29.17
CA LEU A 222 1.03 -42.83 -28.03
C LEU A 222 1.87 -42.92 -26.74
N ALA A 223 2.57 -44.05 -26.52
CA ALA A 223 3.42 -44.25 -25.36
C ALA A 223 4.61 -43.27 -25.36
N ASP A 224 5.27 -43.09 -26.50
CA ASP A 224 6.40 -42.15 -26.65
C ASP A 224 5.93 -40.69 -26.46
N SER A 225 4.75 -40.34 -26.96
CA SER A 225 4.14 -39.02 -26.77
C SER A 225 3.72 -38.78 -25.31
N LEU A 226 3.14 -39.78 -24.64
CA LEU A 226 2.78 -39.69 -23.21
C LEU A 226 4.01 -39.54 -22.33
N ASP A 227 5.12 -40.22 -22.64
CA ASP A 227 6.38 -40.08 -21.90
C ASP A 227 7.01 -38.69 -22.08
N GLN A 228 6.96 -38.12 -23.29
CA GLN A 228 7.38 -36.74 -23.53
C GLN A 228 6.51 -35.74 -22.76
N VAL A 229 5.19 -35.84 -22.86
CA VAL A 229 4.26 -34.95 -22.17
C VAL A 229 4.39 -35.07 -20.66
N ALA A 230 4.60 -36.28 -20.12
CA ALA A 230 4.81 -36.49 -18.69
C ALA A 230 6.10 -35.79 -18.19
N LYS A 231 7.20 -35.91 -18.94
CA LYS A 231 8.46 -35.22 -18.63
C LYS A 231 8.33 -33.70 -18.70
N ASP A 232 7.66 -33.18 -19.73
CA ASP A 232 7.43 -31.75 -19.87
C ASP A 232 6.52 -31.21 -18.76
N MET A 233 5.48 -31.95 -18.39
CA MET A 233 4.57 -31.60 -17.30
C MET A 233 5.27 -31.65 -15.93
N GLU A 234 6.20 -32.59 -15.70
CA GLU A 234 7.01 -32.65 -14.48
C GLU A 234 7.93 -31.43 -14.36
N VAL A 235 8.63 -31.06 -15.43
CA VAL A 235 9.49 -29.86 -15.46
C VAL A 235 8.65 -28.59 -15.26
N GLU A 236 7.49 -28.50 -15.90
CA GLU A 236 6.60 -27.35 -15.77
C GLU A 236 5.98 -27.25 -14.37
N MET A 237 5.61 -28.37 -13.73
CA MET A 237 5.15 -28.42 -12.35
C MET A 237 6.23 -27.96 -11.36
N VAL A 238 7.46 -28.45 -11.50
CA VAL A 238 8.60 -28.04 -10.66
C VAL A 238 8.87 -26.54 -10.85
N HIS A 239 8.86 -26.07 -12.10
CA HIS A 239 9.04 -24.65 -12.41
C HIS A 239 7.90 -23.78 -11.85
N GLN A 240 6.64 -24.21 -11.97
CA GLN A 240 5.50 -23.52 -11.38
C GLN A 240 5.54 -23.49 -9.86
N ALA A 241 5.92 -24.59 -9.20
CA ALA A 241 6.09 -24.62 -7.75
C ALA A 241 7.19 -23.66 -7.29
N GLU A 242 8.30 -23.56 -8.05
CA GLU A 242 9.37 -22.62 -7.76
C GLU A 242 8.95 -21.16 -7.99
N ILE A 243 8.20 -20.88 -9.07
CA ILE A 243 7.60 -19.58 -9.33
C ILE A 243 6.60 -19.22 -8.23
N GLN A 244 5.73 -20.14 -7.81
CA GLN A 244 4.77 -19.92 -6.73
C GLN A 244 5.49 -19.63 -5.42
N LYS A 245 6.55 -20.37 -5.08
CA LYS A 245 7.36 -20.12 -3.89
C LYS A 245 8.05 -18.76 -3.94
N LYS A 246 8.65 -18.39 -5.09
CA LYS A 246 9.25 -17.06 -5.31
C LYS A 246 8.21 -15.94 -5.23
N THR A 247 7.03 -16.14 -5.81
CA THR A 247 5.93 -15.18 -5.81
C THR A 247 5.35 -15.01 -4.41
N MET A 248 5.14 -16.11 -3.68
CA MET A 248 4.69 -16.09 -2.30
C MET A 248 5.71 -15.37 -1.41
N ASN A 249 7.01 -15.68 -1.52
CA ASN A 249 8.06 -14.99 -0.78
C ASN A 249 8.13 -13.49 -1.11
N ARG A 250 8.01 -13.12 -2.39
CA ARG A 250 7.95 -11.72 -2.81
C ARG A 250 6.73 -11.00 -2.25
N ASN A 251 5.55 -11.63 -2.35
CA ASN A 251 4.30 -11.05 -1.84
C ASN A 251 4.34 -10.94 -0.31
N LEU A 252 4.90 -11.93 0.38
CA LEU A 252 5.10 -11.90 1.83
C LEU A 252 6.04 -10.76 2.23
N ALA A 253 7.16 -10.57 1.51
CA ALA A 253 8.06 -9.44 1.73
C ALA A 253 7.38 -8.08 1.49
N LEU A 254 6.53 -7.97 0.45
CA LEU A 254 5.74 -6.76 0.19
C LEU A 254 4.72 -6.48 1.29
N VAL A 255 4.00 -7.50 1.77
CA VAL A 255 3.03 -7.37 2.88
C VAL A 255 3.75 -6.96 4.16
N PHE A 256 4.87 -7.60 4.51
CA PHE A 256 5.68 -7.20 5.66
C PHE A 256 6.23 -5.78 5.48
N GLY A 257 6.73 -5.42 4.30
CA GLY A 257 7.21 -4.06 4.01
C GLY A 257 6.11 -3.02 4.21
N PHE A 258 4.90 -3.28 3.71
CA PHE A 258 3.75 -2.39 3.89
C PHE A 258 3.30 -2.33 5.35
N PHE A 259 3.30 -3.45 6.07
CA PHE A 259 3.00 -3.51 7.49
C PHE A 259 3.99 -2.68 8.31
N PHE A 260 5.30 -2.84 8.07
CA PHE A 260 6.33 -2.03 8.74
C PHE A 260 6.24 -0.55 8.40
N LEU A 261 5.89 -0.20 7.15
CA LEU A 261 5.66 1.18 6.75
C LEU A 261 4.48 1.81 7.51
N LEU A 262 3.35 1.10 7.56
CA LEU A 262 2.15 1.55 8.31
C LEU A 262 2.44 1.67 9.81
N LEU A 263 3.13 0.68 10.38
CA LEU A 263 3.55 0.69 11.78
C LEU A 263 4.45 1.91 12.07
N SER A 264 5.42 2.17 11.20
CA SER A 264 6.34 3.31 11.32
C SER A 264 5.62 4.64 11.23
N ILE A 265 4.66 4.79 10.30
CA ILE A 265 3.83 5.99 10.18
C ILE A 265 2.97 6.19 11.45
N GLY A 266 2.35 5.11 11.95
CA GLY A 266 1.56 5.14 13.18
C GLY A 266 2.38 5.55 14.40
N LEU A 267 3.56 4.95 14.56
CA LEU A 267 4.50 5.28 15.63
C LEU A 267 5.02 6.73 15.51
N TYR A 268 5.36 7.18 14.31
CA TYR A 268 5.82 8.55 14.06
C TYR A 268 4.73 9.59 14.38
N ARG A 269 3.49 9.34 13.97
CA ARG A 269 2.34 10.20 14.33
C ARG A 269 2.13 10.25 15.85
N ARG A 270 2.20 9.10 16.52
CA ARG A 270 2.09 9.02 17.99
C ARG A 270 3.22 9.80 18.67
N TRP A 271 4.44 9.71 18.16
CA TRP A 271 5.59 10.45 18.68
C TRP A 271 5.42 11.97 18.51
N LEU A 272 4.98 12.43 17.33
CA LEU A 272 4.69 13.85 17.09
C LEU A 272 3.59 14.38 18.02
N TYR A 273 2.51 13.62 18.19
CA TYR A 273 1.42 13.96 19.10
C TYR A 273 1.91 14.10 20.55
N MET A 274 2.69 13.12 21.03
CA MET A 274 3.27 13.15 22.36
C MET A 274 4.20 14.35 22.56
N LYS A 275 4.98 14.72 21.55
CA LYS A 275 5.87 15.90 21.62
C LYS A 275 5.08 17.20 21.77
N GLN A 276 4.01 17.38 20.99
CA GLN A 276 3.16 18.56 21.08
C GLN A 276 2.39 18.63 22.40
N SER A 277 1.79 17.50 22.83
CA SER A 277 1.07 17.43 24.10
C SER A 277 1.99 17.74 25.29
N LYS A 278 3.22 17.19 25.31
CA LYS A 278 4.22 17.53 26.33
C LYS A 278 4.56 19.02 26.35
N ALA A 279 4.76 19.64 25.19
CA ALA A 279 5.10 21.06 25.12
C ALA A 279 3.97 21.97 25.65
N ILE A 280 2.71 21.60 25.38
CA ILE A 280 1.54 22.34 25.90
C ILE A 280 1.45 22.18 27.42
N ILE A 281 1.59 20.95 27.92
CA ILE A 281 1.54 20.66 29.36
C ILE A 281 2.67 21.39 30.09
N GLU A 282 3.89 21.40 29.54
CA GLU A 282 5.01 22.10 30.15
C GLU A 282 4.74 23.60 30.25
N LYS A 283 4.20 24.20 29.17
CA LYS A 283 3.85 25.63 29.16
C LYS A 283 2.73 25.97 30.15
N GLU A 284 1.72 25.11 30.29
CA GLU A 284 0.66 25.29 31.28
C GLU A 284 1.18 25.13 32.71
N LYS A 285 2.08 24.16 32.93
CA LYS A 285 2.74 23.94 34.21
C LYS A 285 3.60 25.15 34.60
N GLU A 286 4.45 25.64 33.71
CA GLU A 286 5.25 26.86 33.91
C GLU A 286 4.36 28.06 34.28
N ARG A 287 3.25 28.25 33.56
CA ARG A 287 2.29 29.32 33.84
C ARG A 287 1.63 29.17 35.22
N SER A 288 1.26 27.94 35.59
CA SER A 288 0.68 27.66 36.90
C SER A 288 1.69 27.85 38.04
N GLU A 289 2.95 27.46 37.84
CA GLU A 289 4.03 27.64 38.81
C GLU A 289 4.37 29.12 39.00
N ALA A 290 4.49 29.89 37.92
CA ALA A 290 4.73 31.33 37.99
C ALA A 290 3.60 32.07 38.71
N LEU A 291 2.33 31.70 38.47
CA LEU A 291 1.19 32.29 39.19
C LEU A 291 1.20 31.95 40.69
N LEU A 292 1.60 30.73 41.05
CA LEU A 292 1.68 30.32 42.45
C LEU A 292 2.79 31.09 43.18
N LEU A 293 3.95 31.28 42.54
CA LEU A 293 5.09 32.02 43.07
C LEU A 293 4.81 33.54 43.20
N ASN A 294 3.86 34.08 42.42
CA ASN A 294 3.39 35.46 42.62
C ASN A 294 2.48 35.63 43.84
N ILE A 295 1.93 34.54 44.40
CA ILE A 295 1.00 34.57 45.53
C ILE A 295 1.71 34.18 46.83
N LEU A 296 2.66 33.27 46.75
CA LEU A 296 3.36 32.69 47.90
C LEU A 296 4.88 32.73 47.68
N PRO A 297 5.67 32.99 48.73
CA PRO A 297 7.12 32.84 48.66
C PRO A 297 7.51 31.43 48.22
N SER A 298 8.62 31.30 47.49
CA SER A 298 9.04 30.06 46.83
C SER A 298 9.12 28.85 47.75
N GLU A 299 9.74 28.99 48.92
CA GLU A 299 9.86 27.91 49.91
C GLU A 299 8.50 27.41 50.40
N ILE A 300 7.56 28.33 50.64
CA ILE A 300 6.23 28.02 51.14
C ILE A 300 5.38 27.40 50.02
N ALA A 301 5.53 27.87 48.79
CA ALA A 301 4.87 27.29 47.62
C ALA A 301 5.29 25.83 47.40
N ASP A 302 6.58 25.52 47.55
CA ASP A 302 7.09 24.14 47.40
C ASP A 302 6.66 23.23 48.54
N GLU A 303 6.65 23.74 49.77
CA GLU A 303 6.10 23.03 50.93
C GLU A 303 4.60 22.72 50.75
N LEU A 304 3.81 23.68 50.27
CA LEU A 304 2.39 23.52 49.99
C LEU A 304 2.14 22.49 48.87
N LYS A 305 2.94 22.48 47.80
CA LYS A 305 2.86 21.46 46.73
C LYS A 305 3.16 20.05 47.25
N ALA A 306 4.13 19.92 48.16
CA ALA A 306 4.57 18.62 48.66
C ALA A 306 3.64 18.03 49.73
N LYS A 307 3.19 18.86 50.69
CA LYS A 307 2.43 18.41 51.86
C LYS A 307 0.94 18.74 51.82
N GLY A 308 0.50 19.59 50.88
CA GLY A 308 -0.88 20.09 50.81
C GLY A 308 -1.25 21.11 51.90
N THR A 309 -0.34 21.39 52.83
CA THR A 309 -0.46 22.38 53.91
C THR A 309 0.90 23.04 54.13
N ALA A 310 0.92 24.28 54.63
CA ALA A 310 2.14 24.97 55.03
C ALA A 310 2.04 25.33 56.52
N GLU A 311 3.07 24.98 57.29
CA GLU A 311 3.13 25.25 58.73
C GLU A 311 3.48 26.72 59.00
N ALA A 312 2.97 27.25 60.12
CA ALA A 312 3.36 28.57 60.60
C ALA A 312 4.78 28.53 61.17
N ARG A 313 5.60 29.54 60.85
CA ARG A 313 7.00 29.65 61.28
C ARG A 313 7.18 30.87 62.18
N ASP A 314 7.90 30.67 63.28
CA ASP A 314 8.30 31.75 64.18
C ASP A 314 9.61 32.39 63.68
N HIS A 315 9.61 33.72 63.59
CA HIS A 315 10.78 34.51 63.20
C HIS A 315 11.08 35.53 64.30
N GLU A 316 12.27 35.46 64.89
CA GLU A 316 12.62 36.29 66.07
C GLU A 316 12.90 37.76 65.72
N VAL A 317 13.48 38.02 64.54
CA VAL A 317 13.91 39.36 64.12
C VAL A 317 13.33 39.66 62.74
N VAL A 318 12.18 40.32 62.72
CA VAL A 318 11.52 40.79 61.49
C VAL A 318 11.19 42.26 61.61
N SER A 319 11.53 43.03 60.58
CA SER A 319 11.21 44.46 60.51
C SER A 319 9.95 44.67 59.68
N ILE A 320 8.87 45.04 60.36
CA ILE A 320 7.59 45.33 59.70
C ILE A 320 7.57 46.80 59.31
N LEU A 321 7.34 47.06 58.02
CA LEU A 321 7.14 48.37 57.43
C LEU A 321 5.66 48.56 57.10
N PHE A 322 5.10 49.64 57.62
CA PHE A 322 3.78 50.13 57.25
C PHE A 322 3.91 51.51 56.60
N THR A 323 3.18 51.70 55.50
CA THR A 323 2.95 53.03 54.93
C THR A 323 1.47 53.33 54.87
N ASP A 324 1.13 54.61 54.85
CA ASP A 324 -0.25 55.10 54.70
C ASP A 324 -0.24 56.47 54.03
N PHE A 325 -1.24 56.73 53.18
CA PHE A 325 -1.38 58.01 52.50
C PHE A 325 -2.18 59.00 53.35
N LYS A 326 -1.54 60.11 53.76
CA LYS A 326 -2.23 61.16 54.51
C LYS A 326 -3.29 61.85 53.67
N GLY A 327 -4.49 61.97 54.25
CA GLY A 327 -5.62 62.63 53.62
C GLY A 327 -6.21 61.84 52.46
N PHE A 328 -5.96 60.52 52.41
CA PHE A 328 -6.41 59.66 51.33
C PHE A 328 -7.91 59.75 51.10
N THR A 329 -8.75 59.65 52.14
CA THR A 329 -10.21 59.70 52.02
C THR A 329 -10.71 61.01 51.40
N GLU A 330 -10.13 62.15 51.80
CA GLU A 330 -10.50 63.47 51.27
C GLU A 330 -10.09 63.65 49.81
N LYS A 331 -8.90 63.15 49.45
CA LYS A 331 -8.36 63.20 48.08
C LYS A 331 -9.07 62.20 47.16
N ALA A 332 -9.43 61.02 47.67
CA ALA A 332 -10.20 59.99 46.98
C ALA A 332 -11.61 60.48 46.60
N ALA A 333 -12.23 61.34 47.41
CA ALA A 333 -13.53 61.93 47.09
C ALA A 333 -13.50 62.88 45.88
N ARG A 334 -12.32 63.35 45.47
CA ARG A 334 -12.12 64.29 44.35
C ARG A 334 -11.69 63.59 43.05
N LEU A 335 -11.32 62.32 43.12
CA LEU A 335 -10.88 61.52 41.98
C LEU A 335 -11.99 60.55 41.54
N SER A 336 -11.98 60.17 40.26
CA SER A 336 -12.77 59.02 39.84
C SER A 336 -12.21 57.75 40.48
N ALA A 337 -13.05 56.74 40.69
CA ALA A 337 -12.59 55.46 41.25
C ALA A 337 -11.48 54.82 40.38
N ALA A 338 -11.54 54.98 39.06
CA ALA A 338 -10.54 54.46 38.14
C ALA A 338 -9.19 55.20 38.27
N ASP A 339 -9.20 56.53 38.33
CA ASP A 339 -7.98 57.34 38.45
C ASP A 339 -7.33 57.16 39.82
N LEU A 340 -8.13 57.03 40.87
CA LEU A 340 -7.66 56.73 42.21
C LEU A 340 -6.94 55.37 42.26
N ILE A 341 -7.56 54.33 41.69
CA ILE A 341 -6.95 52.99 41.62
C ILE A 341 -5.66 53.04 40.78
N ALA A 342 -5.66 53.77 39.66
CA ALA A 342 -4.48 53.90 38.80
C ALA A 342 -3.30 54.58 39.52
N GLU A 343 -3.57 55.64 40.30
CA GLU A 343 -2.54 56.34 41.06
C GLU A 343 -1.98 55.49 42.21
N ILE A 344 -2.86 54.82 42.97
CA ILE A 344 -2.42 53.89 44.02
C ILE A 344 -1.60 52.74 43.43
N ASN A 345 -2.04 52.17 42.31
CA ASN A 345 -1.33 51.10 41.63
C ASN A 345 0.05 51.57 41.12
N HIS A 346 0.18 52.83 40.69
CA HIS A 346 1.47 53.40 40.31
C HIS A 346 2.43 53.47 41.52
N CYS A 347 1.96 53.98 42.66
CA CYS A 347 2.75 54.04 43.89
C CYS A 347 3.12 52.64 44.40
N PHE A 348 2.15 51.72 44.51
CA PHE A 348 2.41 50.38 45.00
C PHE A 348 3.29 49.56 44.07
N LYS A 349 3.22 49.77 42.75
CA LYS A 349 4.17 49.14 41.82
C LYS A 349 5.61 49.63 42.05
N ALA A 350 5.80 50.92 42.32
CA ALA A 350 7.11 51.44 42.68
C ALA A 350 7.60 50.86 44.01
N PHE A 351 6.70 50.73 45.00
CA PHE A 351 7.03 50.13 46.29
C PHE A 351 7.40 48.66 46.16
N ASP A 352 6.68 47.90 45.31
CA ASP A 352 6.99 46.50 45.00
C ASP A 352 8.41 46.35 44.44
N LEU A 353 8.81 47.22 43.49
CA LEU A 353 10.16 47.22 42.93
C LEU A 353 11.23 47.59 43.96
N ILE A 354 10.93 48.55 44.86
CA ILE A 354 11.84 48.92 45.96
C ILE A 354 11.99 47.75 46.94
N CYS A 355 10.90 47.06 47.27
CA CYS A 355 10.93 45.88 48.12
C CYS A 355 11.77 44.76 47.48
N GLU A 356 11.62 44.51 46.19
CA GLU A 356 12.43 43.54 45.44
C GLU A 356 13.93 43.89 45.46
N GLU A 357 14.28 45.16 45.25
CA GLU A 357 15.67 45.65 45.29
C GLU A 357 16.35 45.43 46.65
N PHE A 358 15.61 45.62 47.75
CA PHE A 358 16.15 45.48 49.11
C PHE A 358 15.92 44.11 49.75
N GLY A 359 15.30 43.17 49.02
CA GLY A 359 14.99 41.82 49.51
C GLY A 359 13.99 41.82 50.67
N ILE A 360 12.94 42.64 50.57
CA ILE A 360 11.87 42.78 51.56
C ILE A 360 10.61 42.14 51.01
N GLU A 361 9.97 41.28 51.79
CA GLU A 361 8.77 40.56 51.37
C GLU A 361 7.53 41.46 51.49
N LYS A 362 6.77 41.58 50.40
CA LYS A 362 5.48 42.26 50.43
C LYS A 362 4.44 41.34 51.08
N ILE A 363 3.75 41.83 52.12
CA ILE A 363 2.72 41.05 52.80
C ILE A 363 1.36 41.28 52.16
N LYS A 364 0.89 42.54 52.18
CA LYS A 364 -0.42 42.91 51.63
C LYS A 364 -0.56 44.42 51.49
N THR A 365 -1.59 44.82 50.76
CA THR A 365 -2.12 46.17 50.81
C THR A 365 -3.39 46.17 51.68
N ILE A 366 -3.59 47.23 52.46
CA ILE A 366 -4.76 47.38 53.35
C ILE A 366 -5.41 48.72 53.02
N GLY A 367 -6.31 48.73 52.03
CA GLY A 367 -6.84 49.99 51.50
C GLY A 367 -5.76 50.83 50.85
N ASP A 368 -5.45 51.98 51.46
CA ASP A 368 -4.41 52.93 51.10
C ASP A 368 -3.07 52.68 51.79
N ALA A 369 -3.00 51.69 52.69
CA ALA A 369 -1.78 51.32 53.36
C ALA A 369 -1.01 50.20 52.63
N TYR A 370 0.31 50.26 52.70
CA TYR A 370 1.22 49.22 52.20
C TYR A 370 1.94 48.53 53.36
N MET A 371 1.98 47.21 53.36
CA MET A 371 2.63 46.42 54.40
C MET A 371 3.67 45.49 53.79
N ALA A 372 4.91 45.59 54.30
CA ALA A 372 6.01 44.73 53.93
C ALA A 372 6.86 44.34 55.15
N ALA A 373 7.65 43.28 55.01
CA ALA A 373 8.42 42.70 56.11
C ALA A 373 9.84 42.32 55.64
N GLY A 374 10.85 42.95 56.23
CA GLY A 374 12.24 42.54 56.06
C GLY A 374 12.61 41.43 57.04
N GLY A 375 13.35 40.43 56.57
CA GLY A 375 13.73 39.25 57.36
C GLY A 375 12.81 38.04 57.15
N LEU A 376 11.91 38.12 56.17
CA LEU A 376 11.06 37.03 55.67
C LEU A 376 11.31 36.82 54.17
N PRO A 377 11.05 35.60 53.64
CA PRO A 377 10.82 34.36 54.38
C PRO A 377 12.08 33.82 55.06
N VAL A 378 13.26 34.31 54.65
CA VAL A 378 14.57 33.95 55.20
C VAL A 378 15.15 35.14 55.94
N SER A 379 15.64 34.92 57.16
CA SER A 379 16.26 35.98 57.97
C SER A 379 17.61 36.40 57.38
N ASN A 380 17.82 37.71 57.23
CA ASN A 380 19.07 38.31 56.78
C ASN A 380 19.54 39.33 57.83
N PRO A 381 20.82 39.32 58.27
CA PRO A 381 21.37 40.32 59.19
C PRO A 381 21.13 41.78 58.78
N ASP A 382 21.15 42.08 57.48
CA ASP A 382 20.96 43.43 56.95
C ASP A 382 19.48 43.80 56.75
N SER A 383 18.55 42.86 56.98
CA SER A 383 17.10 43.07 56.75
C SER A 383 16.53 44.29 57.46
N VAL A 384 17.00 44.59 58.67
CA VAL A 384 16.55 45.75 59.46
C VAL A 384 16.98 47.05 58.77
N ALA A 385 18.25 47.14 58.39
CA ALA A 385 18.79 48.30 57.69
C ALA A 385 18.16 48.47 56.29
N ASN A 386 18.00 47.36 55.54
CA ASN A 386 17.35 47.34 54.24
C ASN A 386 15.89 47.81 54.31
N THR A 387 15.14 47.40 55.35
CA THR A 387 13.76 47.85 55.56
C THR A 387 13.69 49.36 55.78
N ILE A 388 14.65 49.93 56.50
CA ILE A 388 14.76 51.38 56.68
C ILE A 388 15.11 52.08 55.37
N LYS A 389 16.10 51.56 54.62
CA LYS A 389 16.49 52.11 53.30
C LYS A 389 15.32 52.09 52.32
N ALA A 390 14.55 51.00 52.28
CA ALA A 390 13.33 50.92 51.48
C ALA A 390 12.30 51.97 51.90
N GLY A 391 12.05 52.14 53.20
CA GLY A 391 11.17 53.19 53.70
C GLY A 391 11.60 54.60 53.31
N LEU A 392 12.90 54.89 53.34
CA LEU A 392 13.46 56.16 52.88
C LEU A 392 13.29 56.34 51.37
N LYS A 393 13.64 55.32 50.58
CA LYS A 393 13.50 55.34 49.11
C LYS A 393 12.04 55.48 48.67
N MET A 394 11.10 54.85 49.38
CA MET A 394 9.66 55.03 49.16
C MET A 394 9.24 56.47 49.45
N GLN A 395 9.74 57.09 50.52
CA GLN A 395 9.47 58.51 50.80
C GLN A 395 10.03 59.42 49.70
N ASP A 396 11.24 59.15 49.20
CA ASP A 396 11.84 59.95 48.12
C ASP A 396 11.11 59.78 46.79
N PHE A 397 10.64 58.56 46.47
CA PHE A 397 9.74 58.33 45.34
C PHE A 397 8.47 59.19 45.46
N ILE A 398 7.83 59.21 46.63
CA ILE A 398 6.62 60.02 46.85
C ILE A 398 6.93 61.52 46.77
N LYS A 399 8.06 61.99 47.28
CA LYS A 399 8.48 63.40 47.12
C LYS A 399 8.64 63.78 45.65
N ASN A 400 9.34 62.97 44.87
CA ASN A 400 9.50 63.19 43.43
C ASN A 400 8.14 63.18 42.73
N ARG A 401 7.25 62.25 43.10
CA ARG A 401 5.90 62.16 42.57
C ARG A 401 5.04 63.39 42.88
N ILE A 402 5.20 64.01 44.04
CA ILE A 402 4.57 65.27 44.39
C ILE A 402 5.08 66.38 43.46
N THR A 403 6.39 66.49 43.27
CA THR A 403 6.99 67.50 42.37
C THR A 403 6.55 67.33 40.91
N GLU A 404 6.41 66.10 40.41
CA GLU A 404 5.93 65.81 39.05
C GLU A 404 4.45 66.17 38.83
N LYS A 405 3.62 66.08 39.89
CA LYS A 405 2.16 66.25 39.80
C LYS A 405 1.69 67.65 40.17
N ASP A 406 2.49 68.47 40.83
CA ASP A 406 2.12 69.82 41.30
C ASP A 406 1.70 70.78 40.17
N GLU A 407 2.01 70.48 38.91
CA GLU A 407 1.52 71.30 37.79
C GLU A 407 0.15 70.87 37.23
N ASN A 408 -0.43 69.70 37.58
CA ASN A 408 -1.74 69.25 37.04
C ASN A 408 -2.49 68.12 37.81
N GLY A 409 -2.15 67.77 39.05
CA GLY A 409 -2.80 66.61 39.73
C GLY A 409 -2.78 66.59 41.26
N ILE A 410 -3.59 65.70 41.85
CA ILE A 410 -3.64 65.42 43.29
C ILE A 410 -2.50 64.44 43.64
N ALA A 411 -1.50 64.90 44.39
CA ALA A 411 -0.44 64.04 44.92
C ALA A 411 -0.69 63.65 46.39
N PHE A 412 -0.25 62.46 46.81
CA PHE A 412 -0.40 61.97 48.17
C PHE A 412 0.87 62.21 48.99
N GLU A 413 0.71 62.61 50.25
CA GLU A 413 1.82 62.56 51.21
C GLU A 413 1.78 61.20 51.90
N MET A 414 2.93 60.63 52.23
CA MET A 414 3.00 59.30 52.84
C MET A 414 3.62 59.38 54.25
N ARG A 415 3.04 58.61 55.17
CA ARG A 415 3.66 58.27 56.46
C ARG A 415 4.30 56.90 56.35
N VAL A 416 5.43 56.72 57.03
CA VAL A 416 6.11 55.43 57.11
C VAL A 416 6.44 55.12 58.57
N GLY A 417 6.09 53.92 59.01
CA GLY A 417 6.37 53.39 60.33
C GLY A 417 7.07 52.04 60.27
N ILE A 418 8.16 51.89 61.02
CA ILE A 418 8.92 50.64 61.08
C ILE A 418 9.12 50.21 62.53
N HIS A 419 8.85 48.94 62.82
CA HIS A 419 9.18 48.31 64.08
C HIS A 419 9.72 46.89 63.85
N THR A 420 10.70 46.50 64.67
CA THR A 420 11.42 45.24 64.55
C THR A 420 11.18 44.39 65.79
N GLY A 421 10.83 43.13 65.59
CA GLY A 421 10.61 42.18 66.68
C GLY A 421 10.11 40.82 66.18
N PRO A 422 9.68 39.93 67.09
CA PRO A 422 9.26 38.59 66.73
C PRO A 422 7.88 38.55 66.07
N VAL A 423 7.73 37.73 65.03
CA VAL A 423 6.47 37.49 64.34
C VAL A 423 6.29 36.01 64.02
N VAL A 424 5.03 35.61 63.84
CA VAL A 424 4.64 34.32 63.31
C VAL A 424 4.19 34.53 61.87
N ALA A 425 4.81 33.87 60.90
CA ALA A 425 4.45 33.96 59.49
C ALA A 425 3.84 32.64 59.01
N GLY A 426 2.81 32.68 58.16
CA GLY A 426 2.16 31.46 57.68
C GLY A 426 1.05 31.70 56.67
N ILE A 427 0.48 30.60 56.16
CA ILE A 427 -0.66 30.65 55.23
C ILE A 427 -1.97 30.49 55.98
N VAL A 428 -2.94 31.36 55.70
CA VAL A 428 -4.34 31.20 56.11
C VAL A 428 -5.25 30.99 54.90
N GLY A 429 -6.25 30.14 55.08
CA GLY A 429 -7.29 29.86 54.09
C GLY A 429 -7.07 28.57 53.30
N VAL A 430 -8.17 27.95 52.86
CA VAL A 430 -8.16 26.67 52.10
C VAL A 430 -8.33 26.90 50.59
N LYS A 431 -9.04 27.97 50.19
CA LYS A 431 -9.33 28.28 48.77
C LYS A 431 -8.69 29.57 48.27
N LYS A 432 -8.49 30.54 49.16
CA LYS A 432 -7.79 31.81 48.89
C LYS A 432 -6.60 31.86 49.83
N PHE A 433 -5.54 31.15 49.48
CA PHE A 433 -4.32 31.14 50.29
C PHE A 433 -3.79 32.57 50.40
N GLN A 434 -3.53 32.99 51.63
CA GLN A 434 -2.91 34.27 51.91
C GLN A 434 -1.74 34.04 52.85
N TYR A 435 -0.53 34.36 52.39
CA TYR A 435 0.63 34.44 53.26
C TYR A 435 0.54 35.74 54.07
N ASP A 436 0.65 35.63 55.38
CA ASP A 436 0.45 36.75 56.29
C ASP A 436 1.31 36.57 57.54
N VAL A 437 1.45 37.66 58.29
CA VAL A 437 2.25 37.73 59.52
C VAL A 437 1.40 38.20 60.69
N TRP A 438 1.57 37.54 61.83
CA TRP A 438 0.88 37.84 63.07
C TRP A 438 1.88 38.07 64.19
N GLY A 439 1.52 38.96 65.10
CA GLY A 439 2.35 39.26 66.25
C GLY A 439 2.10 40.66 66.76
N ASP A 440 2.53 40.90 67.99
CA ASP A 440 2.47 42.21 68.60
C ASP A 440 3.40 43.22 67.87
N THR A 441 4.46 42.75 67.22
CA THR A 441 5.34 43.55 66.35
C THR A 441 4.57 44.20 65.19
N VAL A 442 3.63 43.48 64.56
CA VAL A 442 2.80 44.03 63.47
C VAL A 442 1.94 45.18 63.98
N ASN A 443 1.30 44.99 65.13
CA ASN A 443 0.46 46.02 65.76
C ASN A 443 1.30 47.25 66.14
N THR A 444 2.50 47.04 66.69
CA THR A 444 3.40 48.12 67.09
C THR A 444 3.90 48.90 65.87
N ALA A 445 4.26 48.23 64.77
CA ALA A 445 4.65 48.85 63.51
C ALA A 445 3.53 49.72 62.91
N ALA A 446 2.29 49.22 62.90
CA ALA A 446 1.13 50.01 62.46
C ALA A 446 0.93 51.26 63.32
N ARG A 447 1.25 51.21 64.62
CA ARG A 447 1.24 52.40 65.49
C ARG A 447 2.41 53.36 65.22
N MET A 448 3.56 52.85 64.76
CA MET A 448 4.67 53.70 64.33
C MET A 448 4.27 54.51 63.10
N GLU A 449 3.54 53.90 62.17
CA GLU A 449 3.02 54.59 60.98
C GLU A 449 1.98 55.62 61.40
N SER A 450 0.94 55.20 62.15
CA SER A 450 -0.20 56.08 62.45
C SER A 450 0.20 57.31 63.27
N ARG A 451 1.35 57.24 63.95
CA ARG A 451 1.96 58.32 64.73
C ARG A 451 3.17 58.96 64.06
N GLY A 452 3.50 58.54 62.86
CA GLY A 452 4.54 59.13 62.04
C GLY A 452 4.13 60.51 61.52
N GLU A 453 5.11 61.25 61.01
CA GLU A 453 4.86 62.49 60.28
C GLU A 453 5.03 62.23 58.78
N PRO A 454 4.20 62.88 57.94
CA PRO A 454 4.35 62.77 56.49
C PRO A 454 5.74 63.19 56.03
N GLY A 455 6.28 62.49 55.04
CA GLY A 455 7.60 62.75 54.49
C GLY A 455 8.78 62.31 55.36
N LYS A 456 8.51 61.70 56.53
CA LYS A 456 9.54 61.14 57.44
C LYS A 456 9.34 59.65 57.64
N VAL A 457 10.42 58.95 57.96
CA VAL A 457 10.39 57.53 58.36
C VAL A 457 10.48 57.46 59.87
N ASN A 458 9.42 56.97 60.51
CA ASN A 458 9.32 56.85 61.97
C ASN A 458 9.67 55.43 62.42
N ILE A 459 10.60 55.29 63.35
CA ILE A 459 11.06 54.00 63.86
C ILE A 459 10.87 53.90 65.38
N SER A 460 10.63 52.68 65.84
CA SER A 460 10.54 52.34 67.26
C SER A 460 11.90 52.35 67.97
N GLN A 461 11.87 52.33 69.32
CA GLN A 461 13.06 52.17 70.16
C GLN A 461 13.86 50.90 69.88
N ASP A 462 13.15 49.80 69.71
CA ASP A 462 13.78 48.49 69.50
C ASP A 462 14.50 48.47 68.15
N THR A 463 13.87 49.00 67.09
CA THR A 463 14.51 49.18 65.78
C THR A 463 15.72 50.11 65.86
N TYR A 464 15.59 51.25 66.55
CA TYR A 464 16.71 52.19 66.72
C TYR A 464 17.92 51.51 67.37
N TYR A 465 17.74 50.71 68.43
CA TYR A 465 18.88 50.04 69.07
C TYR A 465 19.60 49.05 68.18
N LEU A 466 18.92 48.44 67.22
CA LEU A 466 19.51 47.52 66.25
C LEU A 466 20.35 48.26 65.20
N VAL A 467 19.99 49.50 64.83
CA VAL A 467 20.65 50.24 63.73
C VAL A 467 21.37 51.52 64.15
N LYS A 468 21.39 51.90 65.43
CA LYS A 468 21.99 53.16 65.92
C LYS A 468 23.46 53.36 65.58
N ASN A 469 24.20 52.27 65.33
CA ASN A 469 25.62 52.28 65.00
C ASN A 469 25.88 52.13 63.49
N HIS A 470 24.82 52.06 62.67
CA HIS A 470 24.94 51.89 61.23
C HIS A 470 25.33 53.23 60.58
N ALA A 471 26.39 53.23 59.76
CA ALA A 471 26.98 54.47 59.21
C ALA A 471 26.03 55.26 58.29
N ASP A 472 25.11 54.56 57.64
CA ASP A 472 24.21 55.14 56.63
C ASP A 472 23.01 55.92 57.20
N PHE A 473 22.85 55.99 58.54
CA PHE A 473 21.64 56.57 59.14
C PHE A 473 21.93 57.65 60.18
N ASN A 474 21.16 58.74 60.08
CA ASN A 474 21.07 59.77 61.10
C ASN A 474 19.70 59.70 61.81
N PHE A 475 19.69 59.93 63.12
CA PHE A 475 18.48 59.78 63.94
C PHE A 475 18.14 61.07 64.69
N THR A 476 16.90 61.52 64.55
CA THR A 476 16.37 62.65 65.32
C THR A 476 15.34 62.14 66.33
N PRO A 477 15.48 62.41 67.65
CA PRO A 477 14.52 61.95 68.65
C PRO A 477 13.17 62.65 68.45
N ARG A 478 12.09 61.87 68.39
CA ARG A 478 10.70 62.38 68.29
C ARG A 478 10.08 62.65 69.66
N GLY A 479 10.45 61.87 70.67
CA GLY A 479 9.88 61.94 72.02
C GLY A 479 9.18 60.64 72.45
N MET A 480 8.65 60.64 73.67
CA MET A 480 7.84 59.53 74.20
C MET A 480 6.38 59.65 73.78
N MET A 481 5.83 58.60 73.19
CA MET A 481 4.44 58.52 72.75
C MET A 481 3.74 57.29 73.37
N GLU A 482 2.47 57.43 73.77
CA GLU A 482 1.75 56.38 74.52
C GLU A 482 1.18 55.27 73.62
N VAL A 483 1.89 54.18 73.36
CA VAL A 483 1.41 53.10 72.48
C VAL A 483 0.39 52.23 73.22
N LYS A 484 -0.82 52.08 72.66
CA LYS A 484 -1.91 51.30 73.26
C LYS A 484 -1.44 49.87 73.56
N GLY A 485 -1.47 49.47 74.83
CA GLY A 485 -1.04 48.13 75.28
C GLY A 485 0.44 48.00 75.65
N LYS A 486 1.29 49.00 75.34
CA LYS A 486 2.74 49.01 75.63
C LYS A 486 3.19 50.13 76.57
N GLY A 487 2.32 51.11 76.84
CA GLY A 487 2.68 52.29 77.64
C GLY A 487 3.45 53.32 76.81
N LYS A 488 4.34 54.10 77.44
CA LYS A 488 5.14 55.13 76.75
C LYS A 488 6.35 54.51 76.08
N MET A 489 6.48 54.68 74.77
CA MET A 489 7.61 54.20 73.97
C MET A 489 8.30 55.39 73.28
N TRP A 490 9.62 55.37 73.23
CA TRP A 490 10.38 56.35 72.46
C TRP A 490 10.28 56.08 70.96
N MET A 491 10.26 57.15 70.18
CA MET A 491 10.28 57.10 68.72
C MET A 491 11.41 57.96 68.16
N TRP A 492 11.92 57.58 67.00
CA TRP A 492 12.96 58.31 66.27
C TRP A 492 12.53 58.51 64.82
N PHE A 493 12.92 59.65 64.26
CA PHE A 493 12.96 59.81 62.81
C PHE A 493 14.32 59.41 62.29
N VAL A 494 14.33 58.65 61.20
CA VAL A 494 15.55 58.26 60.49
C VAL A 494 15.64 59.00 59.16
N THR A 495 16.85 59.43 58.83
CA THR A 495 17.22 60.01 57.53
C THR A 495 18.51 59.36 57.05
N GLU A 496 18.75 59.38 55.75
CA GLU A 496 20.03 58.93 55.20
C GLU A 496 21.16 59.84 55.71
N ALA A 497 22.30 59.23 56.06
CA ALA A 497 23.49 59.98 56.38
C ALA A 497 24.00 60.67 55.11
N ILE A 498 24.19 61.98 55.17
CA ILE A 498 24.75 62.74 54.05
C ILE A 498 26.16 62.19 53.81
N SER A 499 26.34 61.46 52.70
CA SER A 499 27.68 61.16 52.20
C SER A 499 28.41 62.48 51.96
N PRO A 500 29.66 62.67 52.41
CA PRO A 500 30.42 63.87 52.10
C PRO A 500 30.85 63.81 50.62
N THR A 501 29.90 64.00 49.70
CA THR A 501 30.17 64.18 48.28
C THR A 501 30.39 65.66 47.99
N GLU A 502 31.64 65.96 47.67
CA GLU A 502 32.19 66.99 46.77
C GLU A 502 31.44 68.34 46.63
N PRO A 503 32.14 69.48 46.82
CA PRO A 503 31.54 70.80 46.74
C PRO A 503 31.14 71.21 45.31
N ILE A 504 29.94 71.79 45.25
CA ILE A 504 29.30 72.73 44.30
C ILE A 504 30.06 73.04 43.00
#